data_AF-A0A1M6L0R0-F1
#
_entry.id   AF-A0A1M6L0R0-F1
#
_cell.length_a   1.000
_cell.length_b   1.000
_cell.length_c   1.000
_cell.angle_alpha   90.00
_cell.angle_beta   90.00
_cell.angle_gamma   90.00
#
_symmetry.space_group_name_H-M   'P 1'
#
loop_
_entity.id
_entity.type
_entity.pdbx_description
1 polymer ?
#
loop_
_entity_poly.entity_id
_entity_poly.type
_entity_poly.pdbx_seq_one_letter_code
_entity_poly.pdbx_strand_id
1 'polypeptide(L)' 'MKIIVSEFGWRDKCCGCCRDIQGTEKVYMLTNIVGISGSIHLCEECIDEISKSKKLESIKN' A
#
# COMPACT_ATOMS: atom_id res chain seq x y z
N MET A 1 -2.52 -10.34 -5.80
CA MET A 1 -2.40 -8.97 -5.25
C MET A 1 -2.10 -8.02 -6.38
N LYS A 2 -2.98 -7.06 -6.66
CA LYS A 2 -2.75 -6.03 -7.67
C LYS A 2 -2.52 -4.70 -6.93
N ILE A 3 -1.36 -4.10 -7.15
CA ILE A 3 -1.02 -2.78 -6.64
C ILE A 3 -1.44 -1.77 -7.70
N ILE A 4 -2.32 -0.85 -7.36
CA ILE A 4 -2.70 0.29 -8.21
C ILE A 4 -2.08 1.53 -7.57
N VAL A 5 -1.33 2.29 -8.37
CA VAL A 5 -0.73 3.56 -7.92
C VAL A 5 -1.64 4.69 -8.41
N SER A 6 -2.11 5.52 -7.49
CA SER A 6 -2.96 6.66 -7.80
C SER A 6 -2.50 7.89 -7.02
N GLU A 7 -2.46 9.03 -7.69
CA GLU A 7 -2.23 10.33 -7.05
C GLU A 7 -3.59 10.89 -6.64
N PHE A 8 -3.92 10.81 -5.35
CA PHE A 8 -5.19 11.33 -4.82
C PHE A 8 -4.96 12.71 -4.19
N GLY A 9 -5.67 13.73 -4.68
CA GLY A 9 -5.63 15.11 -4.17
C GLY A 9 -6.36 15.36 -2.84
N TRP A 10 -6.63 14.33 -2.04
CA TRP A 10 -7.43 14.40 -0.81
C TRP A 10 -6.65 13.78 0.36
N ARG A 11 -6.90 14.23 1.60
CA ARG A 11 -6.25 13.65 2.80
C ARG A 11 -6.70 12.20 2.95
N ASP A 12 -5.78 11.27 2.77
CA ASP A 12 -6.01 9.84 3.02
C ASP A 12 -5.22 9.41 4.27
N LYS A 13 -5.50 8.23 4.83
CA LYS A 13 -4.78 7.75 6.02
C LYS A 13 -4.13 6.41 5.69
N CYS A 14 -2.81 6.34 5.86
CA CYS A 14 -2.08 5.10 5.63
C CYS A 14 -2.53 4.04 6.65
N CYS A 15 -2.98 2.89 6.16
CA CYS A 15 -3.41 1.78 7.02
C CYS A 15 -2.22 1.15 7.78
N GLY A 16 -1.02 1.14 7.19
CA GLY A 16 0.16 0.47 7.77
C GLY A 16 0.80 1.22 8.95
N CYS A 17 0.87 2.54 8.88
CA CYS A 17 1.52 3.36 9.92
C CYS A 17 0.59 4.40 10.56
N CYS A 18 -0.70 4.38 10.23
CA CYS A 18 -1.72 5.30 10.74
C CYS A 18 -1.39 6.79 10.55
N ARG A 19 -0.47 7.15 9.64
CA ARG A 19 -0.14 8.53 9.30
C ARG A 19 -1.10 9.10 8.27
N ASP A 20 -1.40 10.38 8.38
CA ASP A 20 -2.06 11.13 7.31
C ASP A 20 -1.15 11.16 6.08
N ILE A 21 -1.74 10.89 4.92
CA ILE A 21 -1.14 11.04 3.61
C ILE A 21 -1.61 12.38 3.06
N GLN A 22 -0.68 13.28 2.83
CA GLN A 22 -1.00 14.59 2.26
C GLN A 22 -1.48 14.42 0.82
N GLY A 23 -2.38 15.29 0.35
CA GLY A 23 -2.94 15.19 -1.01
C GLY A 23 -1.94 15.39 -2.16
N THR A 24 -0.69 15.73 -1.84
CA THR A 24 0.43 15.80 -2.80
C THR A 24 1.31 14.54 -2.77
N GLU A 25 1.08 13.62 -1.83
CA GLU A 25 1.81 12.36 -1.73
C GLU A 25 1.15 11.27 -2.58
N LYS A 26 1.97 10.34 -3.09
CA LYS A 26 1.48 9.17 -3.81
C LYS A 26 0.81 8.21 -2.81
N VAL A 27 -0.40 7.77 -3.16
CA VAL A 27 -1.12 6.74 -2.40
C VAL A 27 -1.09 5.44 -3.19
N TYR A 28 -0.73 4.36 -2.49
CA TYR A 28 -0.70 3.03 -3.05
C TYR A 28 -1.92 2.26 -2.59
N MET A 29 -2.74 1.84 -3.55
CA MET A 29 -3.95 1.10 -3.28
C MET A 29 -3.72 -0.39 -3.54
N LEU A 30 -3.78 -1.18 -2.47
CA LEU A 30 -3.81 -2.62 -2.55
C LEU A 30 -5.25 -3.07 -2.77
N THR A 31 -5.47 -3.75 -3.90
CA THR A 31 -6.75 -4.38 -4.21
C THR A 31 -6.58 -5.89 -4.26
N ASN A 32 -7.66 -6.62 -3.93
CA ASN A 32 -7.72 -8.07 -4.02
C ASN A 32 -6.75 -8.75 -3.03
N ILE A 33 -6.97 -8.46 -1.74
CA ILE A 33 -6.28 -9.06 -0.60
C ILE A 33 -7.15 -10.22 -0.12
N VAL A 34 -6.58 -11.43 -0.08
CA VAL A 34 -7.31 -12.63 0.38
C VAL A 34 -7.79 -12.40 1.81
N GLY A 35 -9.10 -12.52 2.03
CA GLY A 35 -9.73 -12.33 3.34
C GLY A 35 -10.17 -10.90 3.66
N ILE A 36 -9.96 -9.93 2.77
CA ILE A 36 -10.44 -8.54 2.96
C ILE A 36 -11.30 -8.14 1.76
N SER A 37 -12.56 -7.79 2.02
CA SER A 37 -13.40 -7.12 1.03
C SER A 37 -13.14 -5.62 1.11
N GLY A 38 -12.33 -5.09 0.19
CA GLY A 38 -12.05 -3.65 0.11
C GLY A 38 -10.71 -3.32 -0.52
N SER A 39 -10.37 -2.03 -0.50
CA SER A 39 -9.04 -1.50 -0.82
C SER A 39 -8.32 -1.08 0.46
N ILE A 40 -6.99 -1.27 0.47
CA ILE A 40 -6.13 -0.72 1.53
C ILE A 40 -5.27 0.38 0.91
N HIS A 41 -5.28 1.56 1.53
CA HIS A 41 -4.42 2.68 1.15
C HIS A 41 -3.15 2.69 2.01
N LEU A 42 -2.01 2.82 1.35
CA LEU A 42 -0.68 2.84 1.96
C LEU A 42 0.13 4.00 1.41
N CYS A 43 1.03 4.53 2.25
CA CYS A 43 2.07 5.44 1.82
C CYS A 43 3.23 4.67 1.16
N GLU A 44 4.12 5.42 0.50
CA GLU A 44 5.28 4.86 -0.23
C GLU A 44 6.17 3.97 0.66
N GLU A 45 6.43 4.41 1.90
CA GLU A 45 7.26 3.64 2.83
C GLU A 45 6.66 2.28 3.18
N CYS A 46 5.34 2.22 3.43
CA CYS A 46 4.68 0.96 3.79
C CYS A 46 4.60 0.00 2.60
N ILE A 47 4.41 0.50 1.37
CA ILE A 47 4.40 -0.37 0.19
C ILE A 47 5.81 -0.89 -0.13
N ASP A 48 6.86 -0.10 0.12
CA ASP A 48 8.25 -0.50 -0.08
C ASP A 48 8.64 -1.66 0.84
N GLU A 49 8.24 -1.60 2.12
CA GLU A 49 8.43 -2.70 3.07
C GLU A 49 7.71 -3.98 2.63
N ILE A 50 6.45 -3.89 2.17
CA ILE A 50 5.70 -5.04 1.65
C ILE A 50 6.39 -5.63 0.40
N SER A 51 6.89 -4.76 -0.49
CA SER A 51 7.63 -5.15 -1.69
C SER A 51 8.90 -5.93 -1.35
N LYS A 52 9.66 -5.46 -0.35
CA LYS A 52 10.85 -6.16 0.17
C LYS A 52 10.49 -7.51 0.78
N SER A 53 9.44 -7.58 1.60
CA SER A 53 9.00 -8.85 2.21
C SER A 53 8.60 -9.90 1.16
N LYS A 54 7.92 -9.49 0.08
CA LYS A 54 7.58 -10.40 -1.03
C LYS A 54 8.81 -10.93 -1.77
N LYS A 55 9.82 -10.11 -1.99
CA LYS A 55 11.09 -10.56 -2.58
C LYS A 55 11.76 -11.63 -1.71
N LEU A 56 11.66 -11.50 -0.38
CA LEU A 56 12.27 -12.45 0.55
C LEU A 56 11.59 -13.83 0.54
N GLU A 57 10.27 -13.87 0.39
CA GLU A 57 9.54 -15.14 0.25
C GLU A 57 9.82 -15.86 -1.08
N SER A 58 9.97 -15.11 -2.19
CA SER A 58 10.34 -15.71 -3.47
C SER A 58 11.78 -16.24 -3.54
N ILE A 59 12.68 -15.83 -2.63
CA ILE A 59 14.05 -16.36 -2.55
C ILE A 59 14.12 -17.62 -1.67
N LYS A 60 13.13 -17.83 -0.79
CA LYS A 60 13.09 -18.97 0.14
C LYS A 60 12.39 -20.20 -0.41
N ASN A 61 11.91 -20.18 -1.66
CA ASN A 61 11.18 -21.28 -2.30
C ASN A 61 11.86 -21.79 -3.56
#